data_AF-E5XQV3-F1
#
_entry.id   AF-E5XQV3-F1
#
_cell.length_a   1.000
_cell.length_b   1.000
_cell.length_c   1.000
_cell.angle_alpha   90.00
_cell.angle_beta   90.00
_cell.angle_gamma   90.00
#
_symmetry.space_group_name_H-M   'P 1'
#
loop_
_entity.id
_entity.type
_entity.pdbx_description
1 polymer ?
#
loop_
_entity_poly.entity_id
_entity_poly.type
_entity_poly.pdbx_seq_one_letter_code
_entity_poly.pdbx_strand_id
1 'polypeptide(L)'
;MGRSGAAILGGLCAAALAGPAPLVHAAPASASCAAVNTMDDLLGDIHFDLDNLRVVLNNVYVSPDVKKHDEEFRIKTLINAVGRLKNAAEESGSAEARQAAADVGAGFEDLKSAIGDQFVVVEDGHYDIGSSMHYSTPRLTGGTPASPEAYGAVDSMDDQRQAFADVVDGLRGSAGCAERGDDEAAPDEPEPQCRFHPGSFQCDATGSILH
;
A
#
# COMPACT_ATOMS: atom_id res chain seq x y z
N MET A 1 23.23 -65.26 59.85
CA MET A 1 22.51 -63.97 59.88
C MET A 1 23.37 -62.97 59.09
N GLY A 2 23.02 -62.36 57.98
CA GLY A 2 21.83 -62.34 57.13
C GLY A 2 21.99 -61.11 56.22
N ARG A 3 21.74 -61.27 54.91
CA ARG A 3 21.44 -60.25 53.88
C ARG A 3 22.60 -59.31 53.45
N SER A 4 22.66 -58.72 52.25
CA SER A 4 22.13 -58.87 50.88
C SER A 4 22.53 -57.57 50.13
N GLY A 5 22.78 -57.62 48.81
CA GLY A 5 22.74 -56.45 47.90
C GLY A 5 24.03 -56.21 47.10
N ALA A 6 24.16 -56.67 45.84
CA ALA A 6 23.76 -56.02 44.57
C ALA A 6 24.70 -54.86 44.16
N ALA A 7 25.64 -55.05 43.22
CA ALA A 7 25.56 -54.78 41.76
C ALA A 7 25.30 -53.28 41.43
N ILE A 8 26.08 -52.60 40.57
CA ILE A 8 25.90 -52.55 39.10
C ILE A 8 27.07 -51.78 38.43
N LEU A 9 27.40 -52.21 37.21
CA LEU A 9 28.31 -51.65 36.20
C LEU A 9 27.93 -50.25 35.69
N GLY A 10 28.90 -49.50 35.16
CA GLY A 10 28.62 -48.47 34.15
C GLY A 10 29.68 -47.38 34.05
N GLY A 11 30.77 -47.63 33.31
CA GLY A 11 31.83 -46.65 33.08
C GLY A 11 32.29 -46.65 31.64
N LEU A 12 31.47 -46.15 30.73
CA LEU A 12 31.87 -45.71 29.38
C LEU A 12 30.96 -44.57 28.94
N CYS A 13 31.42 -43.33 29.10
CA CYS A 13 30.93 -42.20 28.33
C CYS A 13 32.13 -41.59 27.60
N ALA A 14 32.31 -42.04 26.36
CA ALA A 14 33.05 -41.30 25.35
C ALA A 14 32.17 -40.12 24.92
N ALA A 15 32.35 -38.97 25.57
CA ALA A 15 31.79 -37.71 25.08
C ALA A 15 32.75 -37.15 24.03
N ALA A 16 32.37 -37.32 22.77
CA ALA A 16 33.05 -36.75 21.62
C ALA A 16 33.11 -35.22 21.75
N LEU A 17 34.33 -34.69 21.62
CA LEU A 17 34.60 -33.28 21.42
C LEU A 17 34.01 -32.85 20.07
N ALA A 18 32.76 -32.38 20.07
CA ALA A 18 32.19 -31.66 18.94
C ALA A 18 32.85 -30.27 18.90
N GLY A 19 33.82 -30.10 18.01
CA GLY A 19 34.35 -28.78 17.67
C GLY A 19 33.22 -27.89 17.12
N PRO A 20 33.29 -26.55 17.31
CA PRO A 20 32.31 -25.64 16.73
C PRO A 20 32.39 -25.77 15.21
N ALA A 21 31.34 -26.33 14.61
CA ALA A 21 31.17 -26.28 13.16
C ALA A 21 31.07 -24.80 12.76
N PRO A 22 31.81 -24.35 11.72
CA PRO A 22 31.70 -22.98 11.26
C PRO A 22 30.25 -22.72 10.84
N LEU A 23 29.65 -21.66 11.40
CA LEU A 23 28.40 -21.11 10.91
C LEU A 23 28.57 -20.85 9.41
N VAL A 24 27.91 -21.68 8.60
CA VAL A 24 27.75 -21.41 7.18
C VAL A 24 27.02 -20.06 7.11
N HIS A 25 27.76 -19.01 6.75
CA HIS A 25 27.18 -17.73 6.36
C HIS A 25 26.25 -18.06 5.19
N ALA A 26 24.95 -18.14 5.45
CA ALA A 26 23.97 -18.18 4.38
C ALA A 26 24.23 -16.94 3.53
N ALA A 27 24.46 -17.14 2.24
CA ALA A 27 24.52 -16.03 1.30
C ALA A 27 23.25 -15.17 1.52
N PRO A 28 23.36 -13.83 1.48
CA PRO A 28 22.18 -12.99 1.61
C PRO A 28 21.15 -13.49 0.60
N ALA A 29 19.93 -13.77 1.07
CA ALA A 29 18.85 -14.20 0.20
C ALA A 29 18.61 -13.07 -0.80
N SER A 30 19.04 -13.26 -2.04
CA SER A 30 18.75 -12.34 -3.13
C SER A 30 17.25 -12.40 -3.39
N ALA A 31 16.59 -11.24 -3.47
CA ALA A 31 15.18 -11.16 -3.82
C ALA A 31 14.92 -11.89 -5.15
N SER A 32 13.83 -12.66 -5.23
CA SER A 32 13.45 -13.30 -6.49
C SER A 32 12.94 -12.26 -7.48
N CYS A 33 13.16 -12.47 -8.79
CA CYS A 33 12.63 -11.56 -9.81
C CYS A 33 11.10 -11.43 -9.78
N ALA A 34 10.39 -12.50 -9.37
CA ALA A 34 8.94 -12.44 -9.18
C ALA A 34 8.56 -11.44 -8.07
N ALA A 35 9.28 -11.43 -6.95
CA ALA A 35 9.05 -10.48 -5.87
C ALA A 35 9.40 -9.05 -6.29
N VAL A 36 10.53 -8.87 -7.00
CA VAL A 36 10.95 -7.56 -7.55
C VAL A 36 9.89 -7.00 -8.48
N ASN A 37 9.41 -7.78 -9.46
CA ASN A 37 8.37 -7.34 -10.39
C ASN A 37 7.05 -7.05 -9.69
N THR A 38 6.68 -7.85 -8.70
CA THR A 38 5.46 -7.61 -7.90
C THR A 38 5.54 -6.30 -7.12
N MET A 39 6.70 -6.00 -6.52
CA MET A 39 6.89 -4.72 -5.83
C MET A 39 6.80 -3.55 -6.80
N ASP A 40 7.42 -3.67 -7.98
CA ASP A 40 7.38 -2.66 -9.04
C ASP A 40 5.95 -2.36 -9.52
N ASP A 41 5.16 -3.40 -9.82
CA ASP A 41 3.76 -3.26 -10.22
C ASP A 41 2.94 -2.51 -9.14
N LEU A 42 3.13 -2.87 -7.87
CA LEU A 42 2.42 -2.24 -6.75
C LEU A 42 2.84 -0.78 -6.51
N LEU A 43 4.10 -0.43 -6.79
CA LEU A 43 4.54 0.96 -6.76
C LEU A 43 3.90 1.77 -7.89
N GLY A 44 3.69 1.15 -9.06
CA GLY A 44 2.90 1.72 -10.16
C GLY A 44 1.45 1.99 -9.75
N ASP A 45 0.79 1.00 -9.14
CA ASP A 45 -0.58 1.14 -8.61
C ASP A 45 -0.68 2.29 -7.59
N ILE A 46 0.27 2.39 -6.67
CA ILE A 46 0.33 3.47 -5.68
C ILE A 46 0.47 4.83 -6.37
N HIS A 47 1.38 4.96 -7.34
CA HIS A 47 1.59 6.21 -8.07
C HIS A 47 0.31 6.65 -8.80
N PHE A 48 -0.35 5.71 -9.50
CA PHE A 48 -1.61 5.96 -10.19
C PHE A 48 -2.70 6.46 -9.24
N ASP A 49 -2.84 5.85 -8.06
CA ASP A 49 -3.84 6.29 -7.09
C ASP A 49 -3.50 7.64 -6.44
N LEU A 50 -2.22 7.95 -6.21
CA LEU A 50 -1.78 9.27 -5.73
C LEU A 50 -2.11 10.37 -6.75
N ASP A 51 -1.87 10.12 -8.04
CA ASP A 51 -2.21 11.09 -9.09
C ASP A 51 -3.72 11.30 -9.21
N ASN A 52 -4.52 10.23 -9.13
CA ASN A 52 -5.96 10.37 -9.08
C ASN A 52 -6.44 11.10 -7.82
N LEU A 53 -5.79 10.88 -6.67
CA LEU A 53 -6.10 11.61 -5.45
C LEU A 53 -5.78 13.10 -5.61
N ARG A 54 -4.66 13.48 -6.25
CA ARG A 54 -4.37 14.88 -6.61
C ARG A 54 -5.47 15.49 -7.48
N VAL A 55 -6.01 14.74 -8.45
CA VAL A 55 -7.12 15.22 -9.29
C VAL A 55 -8.38 15.49 -8.46
N VAL A 56 -8.75 14.57 -7.56
CA VAL A 56 -9.91 14.76 -6.67
C VAL A 56 -9.70 15.95 -5.73
N LEU A 57 -8.49 16.08 -5.14
CA LEU A 57 -8.15 17.18 -4.24
C LEU A 57 -8.29 18.55 -4.91
N ASN A 58 -7.86 18.66 -6.17
CA ASN A 58 -7.92 19.86 -6.99
C ASN A 58 -9.32 20.16 -7.54
N ASN A 59 -10.28 19.25 -7.43
CA ASN A 59 -11.61 19.46 -7.98
C ASN A 59 -12.45 20.38 -7.09
N VAL A 60 -12.47 21.67 -7.42
CA VAL A 60 -13.21 22.71 -6.69
C VAL A 60 -14.70 22.78 -7.02
N TYR A 61 -15.17 22.03 -8.03
CA TYR A 61 -16.56 22.10 -8.52
C TYR A 61 -17.45 20.98 -7.95
N VAL A 62 -16.86 20.04 -7.21
CA VAL A 62 -17.57 18.89 -6.63
C VAL A 62 -18.03 19.23 -5.21
N SER A 63 -19.21 18.73 -4.83
CA SER A 63 -19.71 18.93 -3.46
C SER A 63 -18.79 18.25 -2.44
N PRO A 64 -18.70 18.77 -1.21
CA PRO A 64 -17.89 18.14 -0.16
C PRO A 64 -18.21 16.66 0.10
N ASP A 65 -19.47 16.25 -0.05
CA ASP A 65 -19.90 14.84 0.07
C ASP A 65 -19.25 13.93 -0.97
N VAL A 66 -19.35 14.30 -2.24
CA VAL A 66 -18.79 13.52 -3.35
C VAL A 66 -17.27 13.54 -3.26
N LYS A 67 -16.69 14.69 -2.93
CA LYS A 67 -15.24 14.82 -2.74
C LYS A 67 -14.73 13.90 -1.63
N LYS A 68 -15.40 13.88 -0.47
CA LYS A 68 -15.06 12.96 0.63
C LYS A 68 -15.19 11.50 0.20
N HIS A 69 -16.28 11.14 -0.47
CA HIS A 69 -16.50 9.78 -0.97
C HIS A 69 -15.37 9.33 -1.92
N ASP A 70 -14.99 10.19 -2.87
CA ASP A 70 -13.97 9.87 -3.86
C ASP A 70 -12.57 9.79 -3.24
N GLU A 71 -12.24 10.69 -2.30
CA GLU A 71 -10.98 10.63 -1.55
C GLU A 71 -10.91 9.37 -0.68
N GLU A 72 -11.99 9.01 0.03
CA GLU A 72 -12.07 7.77 0.80
C GLU A 72 -11.94 6.53 -0.08
N PHE A 73 -12.48 6.55 -1.29
CA PHE A 73 -12.32 5.46 -2.26
C PHE A 73 -10.85 5.29 -2.64
N ARG A 74 -10.14 6.39 -2.96
CA ARG A 74 -8.69 6.34 -3.27
C ARG A 74 -7.84 5.91 -2.09
N ILE A 75 -8.17 6.34 -0.88
CA ILE A 75 -7.49 5.84 0.32
C ILE A 75 -7.68 4.34 0.48
N LYS A 76 -8.87 3.79 0.20
CA LYS A 76 -9.11 2.34 0.28
C LYS A 76 -8.32 1.54 -0.75
N THR A 77 -8.15 2.04 -1.97
CA THR A 77 -7.35 1.36 -2.99
C THR A 77 -5.86 1.38 -2.61
N LEU A 78 -5.37 2.52 -2.10
CA LEU A 78 -4.01 2.64 -1.55
C LEU A 78 -3.75 1.69 -0.38
N ILE A 79 -4.69 1.49 0.55
CA ILE A 79 -4.56 0.51 1.65
C ILE A 79 -4.21 -0.87 1.10
N ASN A 80 -4.92 -1.29 0.04
CA ASN A 80 -4.73 -2.61 -0.55
C ASN A 80 -3.36 -2.72 -1.24
N ALA A 81 -2.96 -1.70 -2.00
CA ALA A 81 -1.67 -1.68 -2.69
C ALA A 81 -0.50 -1.68 -1.68
N VAL A 82 -0.54 -0.80 -0.67
CA VAL A 82 0.48 -0.71 0.40
C VAL A 82 0.54 -1.99 1.22
N GLY A 83 -0.61 -2.59 1.56
CA GLY A 83 -0.67 -3.86 2.28
C GLY A 83 -0.02 -5.01 1.51
N ARG A 84 -0.30 -5.10 0.20
CA ARG A 84 0.34 -6.10 -0.69
C ARG A 84 1.83 -5.82 -0.88
N LEU A 85 2.24 -4.55 -0.95
CA LEU A 85 3.65 -4.16 -1.10
C LEU A 85 4.46 -4.61 0.12
N LYS A 86 3.92 -4.43 1.33
CA LYS A 86 4.54 -4.94 2.56
C LYS A 86 4.73 -6.46 2.53
N ASN A 87 3.70 -7.20 2.13
CA ASN A 87 3.81 -8.66 2.00
C ASN A 87 4.86 -9.07 0.97
N ALA A 88 4.89 -8.43 -0.21
CA ALA A 88 5.89 -8.71 -1.25
C ALA A 88 7.31 -8.40 -0.78
N ALA A 89 7.50 -7.30 -0.03
CA ALA A 89 8.77 -6.95 0.57
C ALA A 89 9.22 -7.97 1.62
N GLU A 90 8.30 -8.48 2.45
CA GLU A 90 8.59 -9.57 3.40
C GLU A 90 9.00 -10.87 2.70
N GLU A 91 8.23 -11.28 1.69
CA GLU A 91 8.50 -12.47 0.88
C GLU A 91 9.81 -12.39 0.10
N SER A 92 10.27 -11.19 -0.24
CA SER A 92 11.55 -10.98 -0.91
C SER A 92 12.76 -11.42 -0.06
N GLY A 93 12.61 -11.47 1.27
CA GLY A 93 13.69 -11.72 2.22
C GLY A 93 14.69 -10.55 2.39
N SER A 94 14.53 -9.47 1.63
CA SER A 94 15.38 -8.28 1.74
C SER A 94 15.03 -7.46 2.99
N ALA A 95 16.06 -7.11 3.78
CA ALA A 95 15.88 -6.19 4.91
C ALA A 95 15.61 -4.75 4.44
N GLU A 96 16.25 -4.34 3.35
CA GLU A 96 16.10 -3.02 2.75
C GLU A 96 14.68 -2.82 2.19
N ALA A 97 14.16 -3.82 1.46
CA ALA A 97 12.77 -3.77 0.96
C ALA A 97 11.76 -3.69 2.10
N ARG A 98 11.96 -4.48 3.17
CA ARG A 98 11.07 -4.44 4.34
C ARG A 98 11.08 -3.08 5.04
N GLN A 99 12.24 -2.45 5.16
CA GLN A 99 12.32 -1.11 5.73
C GLN A 99 11.62 -0.08 4.83
N ALA A 100 11.90 -0.09 3.53
CA ALA A 100 11.24 0.82 2.58
C ALA A 100 9.71 0.63 2.58
N ALA A 101 9.22 -0.62 2.70
CA ALA A 101 7.79 -0.92 2.81
C ALA A 101 7.17 -0.41 4.12
N ALA A 102 7.94 -0.44 5.21
CA ALA A 102 7.51 0.14 6.47
C ALA A 102 7.38 1.66 6.36
N ASP A 103 8.33 2.32 5.69
CA ASP A 103 8.33 3.77 5.48
C ASP A 103 7.14 4.21 4.63
N VAL A 104 6.91 3.58 3.47
CA VAL A 104 5.69 3.77 2.64
C VAL A 104 4.42 3.51 3.45
N GLY A 105 4.46 2.50 4.33
CA GLY A 105 3.38 2.19 5.25
C GLY A 105 3.07 3.30 6.26
N ALA A 106 4.10 4.00 6.73
CA ALA A 106 3.94 5.11 7.66
C ALA A 106 3.40 6.35 6.95
N GLY A 107 3.96 6.73 5.79
CA GLY A 107 3.42 7.86 5.02
C GLY A 107 2.01 7.62 4.51
N PHE A 108 1.61 6.37 4.26
CA PHE A 108 0.22 6.06 3.96
C PHE A 108 -0.72 6.39 5.13
N GLU A 109 -0.36 6.07 6.38
CA GLU A 109 -1.19 6.43 7.53
C GLU A 109 -1.21 7.95 7.76
N ASP A 110 -0.10 8.65 7.52
CA ASP A 110 -0.04 10.11 7.56
C ASP A 110 -0.95 10.74 6.49
N LEU A 111 -0.91 10.23 5.25
CA LEU A 111 -1.80 10.62 4.16
C LEU A 111 -3.26 10.42 4.54
N LYS A 112 -3.61 9.23 5.02
CA LYS A 112 -4.97 8.91 5.45
C LYS A 112 -5.46 9.84 6.56
N SER A 113 -4.60 10.17 7.54
CA SER A 113 -4.95 11.15 8.58
C SER A 113 -5.18 12.53 7.99
N ALA A 114 -4.24 13.05 7.20
CA ALA A 114 -4.35 14.38 6.58
C ALA A 114 -5.60 14.53 5.70
N ILE A 115 -5.93 13.48 4.93
CA ILE A 115 -7.13 13.44 4.09
C ILE A 115 -8.41 13.35 4.94
N GLY A 116 -8.39 12.63 6.06
CA GLY A 116 -9.53 12.59 6.98
C GLY A 116 -9.77 13.91 7.70
N ASP A 117 -8.69 14.53 8.19
CA ASP A 117 -8.71 15.70 9.08
C ASP A 117 -9.14 16.99 8.37
N GLN A 118 -9.06 17.05 7.03
CA GLN A 118 -9.62 18.15 6.26
C GLN A 118 -11.16 18.17 6.25
N PHE A 119 -11.85 17.09 6.64
CA PHE A 119 -13.31 17.06 6.71
C PHE A 119 -13.82 17.16 8.14
N VAL A 120 -14.64 18.18 8.40
CA VAL A 120 -15.47 18.28 9.61
C VAL A 120 -16.90 17.89 9.30
N VAL A 121 -17.52 17.13 10.18
CA VAL A 121 -18.95 16.84 10.09
C VAL A 121 -19.71 17.97 10.77
N VAL A 122 -20.52 18.70 10.01
CA VAL A 122 -21.38 19.75 10.55
C VAL A 122 -22.79 19.21 10.63
N GLU A 123 -23.40 19.30 11.82
CA GLU A 123 -24.84 19.08 11.95
C GLU A 123 -25.54 20.28 11.33
N ASP A 124 -26.21 20.06 10.20
CA ASP A 124 -27.05 21.10 9.64
C ASP A 124 -28.32 21.19 10.50
N GLY A 125 -28.49 22.34 11.16
CA GLY A 125 -29.63 22.65 12.03
C GLY A 125 -30.96 22.81 11.27
N HIS A 126 -31.11 22.17 10.12
CA HIS A 126 -32.36 22.09 9.40
C HIS A 126 -33.31 21.14 10.14
N TYR A 127 -34.14 21.74 11.00
CA TYR A 127 -35.31 21.09 11.56
C TYR A 127 -36.35 20.96 10.46
N ASP A 128 -36.40 19.81 9.80
CA ASP A 128 -37.50 19.54 8.88
C ASP A 128 -38.75 19.25 9.74
N ILE A 129 -39.74 20.15 9.67
CA ILE A 129 -40.94 20.12 10.51
C ILE A 129 -41.76 18.87 10.13
N GLY A 130 -41.43 17.72 10.72
CA GLY A 130 -42.09 16.45 10.48
C GLY A 130 -41.19 15.22 10.54
N SER A 131 -39.87 15.37 10.43
CA SER A 131 -38.93 14.25 10.56
C SER A 131 -37.81 14.63 11.51
N SER A 132 -37.65 13.88 12.61
CA SER A 132 -36.55 14.04 13.57
C SER A 132 -35.23 13.48 13.02
N MET A 133 -34.94 13.71 11.74
CA MET A 133 -33.70 13.32 11.08
C MET A 133 -32.74 14.50 11.06
N HIS A 134 -31.64 14.35 11.78
CA HIS A 134 -30.50 15.26 11.71
C HIS A 134 -29.65 14.87 10.51
N TYR A 135 -29.55 15.78 9.53
CA TYR A 135 -28.63 15.61 8.41
C TYR A 135 -27.26 16.16 8.81
N SER A 136 -26.25 15.30 8.74
CA SER A 136 -24.86 15.68 8.96
C SER A 136 -24.16 15.72 7.60
N THR A 137 -23.62 16.89 7.25
CA THR A 137 -22.89 17.08 5.99
C THR A 137 -21.40 17.31 6.28
N PRO A 138 -20.49 16.61 5.59
CA PRO A 138 -19.07 16.91 5.65
C PRO A 138 -18.82 18.29 5.03
N ARG A 139 -17.95 19.06 5.66
CA ARG A 139 -17.42 20.32 5.14
C ARG A 139 -15.91 20.31 5.24
N LEU A 140 -15.24 21.04 4.36
CA LEU A 140 -13.81 21.23 4.48
C LEU A 140 -13.51 22.20 5.63
N THR A 141 -12.63 21.82 6.54
CA THR A 141 -12.28 22.55 7.77
C THR A 141 -11.80 23.99 7.50
N GLY A 142 -11.24 24.25 6.31
CA GLY A 142 -10.77 25.57 5.86
C GLY A 142 -11.54 26.15 4.67
N GLY A 143 -12.64 25.54 4.23
CA GLY A 143 -13.30 25.85 2.96
C GLY A 143 -12.62 25.19 1.76
N THR A 144 -13.00 25.58 0.54
CA THR A 144 -12.41 25.10 -0.72
C THR A 144 -11.25 26.01 -1.12
N PRO A 145 -10.10 25.50 -1.63
CA PRO A 145 -9.76 24.10 -2.00
C PRO A 145 -9.38 23.20 -0.81
N ALA A 146 -8.95 21.95 -1.09
CA ALA A 146 -8.40 21.05 -0.08
C ALA A 146 -7.26 21.69 0.73
N SER A 147 -7.01 21.17 1.93
CA SER A 147 -6.00 21.73 2.83
C SER A 147 -4.58 21.58 2.28
N PRO A 148 -3.66 22.54 2.54
CA PRO A 148 -2.25 22.39 2.19
C PRO A 148 -1.62 21.13 2.79
N GLU A 149 -2.07 20.71 3.97
CA GLU A 149 -1.62 19.49 4.64
C GLU A 149 -1.97 18.23 3.84
N ALA A 150 -3.15 18.18 3.23
CA ALA A 150 -3.54 17.05 2.37
C ALA A 150 -2.62 16.94 1.14
N TYR A 151 -2.29 18.06 0.49
CA TYR A 151 -1.34 18.07 -0.63
C TYR A 151 0.06 17.65 -0.18
N GLY A 152 0.56 18.22 0.92
CA GLY A 152 1.88 17.88 1.45
C GLY A 152 2.00 16.40 1.82
N ALA A 153 0.91 15.78 2.32
CA ALA A 153 0.90 14.35 2.62
C ALA A 153 0.92 13.47 1.35
N VAL A 154 0.25 13.90 0.27
CA VAL A 154 0.34 13.22 -1.03
C VAL A 154 1.76 13.28 -1.57
N ASP A 155 2.39 14.46 -1.55
CA ASP A 155 3.76 14.64 -2.04
C ASP A 155 4.76 13.82 -1.21
N SER A 156 4.62 13.85 0.12
CA SER A 156 5.46 13.02 1.00
C SER A 156 5.29 11.53 0.77
N MET A 157 4.08 11.06 0.44
CA MET A 157 3.83 9.66 0.12
C MET A 157 4.45 9.27 -1.24
N ASP A 158 4.41 10.17 -2.23
CA ASP A 158 5.04 9.97 -3.53
C ASP A 158 6.57 9.94 -3.44
N ASP A 159 7.16 10.78 -2.58
CA ASP A 159 8.59 10.75 -2.26
C ASP A 159 9.01 9.41 -1.65
N GLN A 160 8.23 8.89 -0.69
CA GLN A 160 8.50 7.58 -0.08
C GLN A 160 8.33 6.43 -1.06
N ARG A 161 7.32 6.48 -1.94
CA ARG A 161 7.15 5.53 -3.03
C ARG A 161 8.36 5.56 -3.98
N GLN A 162 8.84 6.74 -4.36
CA GLN A 162 10.03 6.85 -5.21
C GLN A 162 11.26 6.28 -4.52
N ALA A 163 11.47 6.56 -3.23
CA ALA A 163 12.57 5.98 -2.47
C ALA A 163 12.49 4.43 -2.42
N PHE A 164 11.30 3.85 -2.34
CA PHE A 164 11.12 2.40 -2.48
C PHE A 164 11.49 1.95 -3.89
N ALA A 165 11.03 2.63 -4.94
CA ALA A 165 11.35 2.28 -6.32
C ALA A 165 12.87 2.18 -6.55
N ASP A 166 13.65 3.10 -5.98
CA ASP A 166 15.12 3.06 -6.03
C ASP A 166 15.70 1.79 -5.36
N VAL A 167 15.08 1.32 -4.26
CA VAL A 167 15.43 0.03 -3.61
C VAL A 167 15.09 -1.15 -4.52
N VAL A 168 13.93 -1.13 -5.18
CA VAL A 168 13.51 -2.19 -6.11
C VAL A 168 14.47 -2.27 -7.30
N ASP A 169 14.92 -1.14 -7.82
CA ASP A 169 15.92 -1.08 -8.90
C ASP A 169 17.28 -1.66 -8.46
N GLY A 170 17.72 -1.37 -7.23
CA GLY A 170 18.91 -2.00 -6.65
C GLY A 170 18.77 -3.54 -6.53
N LEU A 171 17.58 -4.00 -6.12
CA LEU A 171 17.28 -5.44 -6.02
C LEU A 171 17.20 -6.10 -7.40
N ARG A 172 16.61 -5.43 -8.38
CA ARG A 172 16.54 -5.89 -9.78
C ARG A 172 17.93 -6.12 -10.36
N GLY A 173 18.82 -5.13 -10.22
CA GLY A 173 20.19 -5.21 -10.71
C GLY A 173 21.01 -6.30 -10.02
N SER A 174 20.85 -6.46 -8.70
CA SER A 174 21.57 -7.48 -7.92
C SER A 174 21.05 -8.91 -8.15
N ALA A 175 19.76 -9.08 -8.42
CA ALA A 175 19.15 -10.37 -8.74
C ALA A 175 19.34 -10.78 -10.21
N GLY A 176 19.88 -9.90 -11.06
CA GLY A 176 20.06 -10.17 -12.49
C GLY A 176 18.74 -10.32 -13.24
N CYS A 177 17.68 -9.68 -12.73
CA CYS A 177 16.39 -9.68 -13.39
C CYS A 177 16.49 -8.86 -14.68
N ALA A 178 15.89 -9.36 -15.77
CA ALA A 178 15.77 -8.54 -16.97
C ALA A 178 15.03 -7.25 -16.62
N GLU A 179 15.51 -6.12 -17.12
CA GLU A 179 14.68 -4.91 -17.16
C GLU A 179 13.39 -5.29 -17.88
N ARG A 180 12.25 -4.83 -17.33
CA ARG A 180 11.00 -4.93 -18.05
C ARG A 180 11.18 -4.04 -19.27
N GLY A 181 11.49 -4.65 -20.42
CA GLY A 181 11.40 -3.93 -21.67
C GLY A 181 9.99 -3.37 -21.71
N ASP A 182 9.85 -2.07 -21.98
CA ASP A 182 8.56 -1.41 -22.13
C ASP A 182 7.68 -2.33 -22.97
N ASP A 183 6.78 -3.07 -22.31
CA ASP A 183 6.01 -4.11 -22.97
C ASP A 183 5.22 -3.37 -24.04
N GLU A 184 5.62 -3.66 -25.28
CA GLU A 184 5.05 -3.33 -26.56
C GLU A 184 3.68 -2.69 -26.40
N ALA A 185 3.61 -1.38 -26.68
CA ALA A 185 2.39 -0.57 -26.65
C ALA A 185 1.18 -1.44 -27.00
N ALA A 186 0.34 -1.72 -26.00
CA ALA A 186 -0.90 -2.44 -26.19
C ALA A 186 -1.59 -1.81 -27.41
N PRO A 187 -2.05 -2.61 -28.41
CA PRO A 187 -2.67 -2.05 -29.60
C PRO A 187 -3.77 -1.11 -29.15
N ASP A 188 -3.69 0.17 -29.54
CA ASP A 188 -4.57 1.27 -29.15
C ASP A 188 -5.99 0.76 -28.84
N GLU A 189 -6.26 0.44 -27.56
CA GLU A 189 -7.62 0.09 -27.18
C GLU A 189 -8.43 1.37 -27.38
N PRO A 190 -9.54 1.33 -28.12
CA PRO A 190 -10.33 2.52 -28.37
C PRO A 190 -10.73 3.11 -27.02
N GLU A 191 -10.24 4.32 -26.73
CA GLU A 191 -10.50 5.04 -25.49
C GLU A 191 -11.99 4.92 -25.13
N PRO A 192 -12.34 4.56 -23.88
CA PRO A 192 -13.73 4.50 -23.47
C PRO A 192 -14.33 5.89 -23.67
N GLN A 193 -15.19 6.03 -24.69
CA GLN A 193 -15.85 7.29 -24.97
C GLN A 193 -16.86 7.54 -23.85
N CYS A 194 -16.47 8.37 -22.88
CA CYS A 194 -17.38 8.95 -21.91
C CYS A 194 -18.44 9.77 -22.66
N ARG A 195 -19.59 9.15 -22.93
CA ARG A 195 -20.78 9.86 -23.43
C ARG A 195 -21.48 10.51 -22.24
N PHE A 196 -21.27 11.81 -22.09
CA PHE A 196 -22.04 12.62 -21.16
C PHE A 196 -23.51 12.71 -21.62
N HIS A 197 -24.41 12.16 -20.82
CA HIS A 197 -25.84 12.42 -20.97
C HIS A 197 -26.19 13.77 -20.33
N PRO A 198 -26.94 14.65 -21.01
CA PRO A 198 -27.38 15.90 -20.40
C PRO A 198 -28.34 15.58 -19.25
N GLY A 199 -27.86 15.72 -18.00
CA GLY A 199 -28.63 15.51 -16.78
C GLY A 199 -28.07 14.49 -15.78
N SER A 200 -26.96 13.80 -16.07
CA SER A 200 -26.26 12.93 -15.11
C SER A 200 -24.74 13.19 -15.10
N PHE A 201 -24.14 13.13 -13.90
CA PHE A 201 -22.67 13.18 -13.70
C PHE A 201 -22.05 11.78 -13.63
N GLN A 202 -22.75 10.76 -14.13
CA GLN A 202 -22.26 9.38 -14.10
C GLN A 202 -21.63 9.03 -15.44
N CYS A 203 -20.36 8.65 -15.41
CA CYS A 203 -19.71 7.95 -16.51
C CYS A 203 -20.07 6.47 -16.42
N ASP A 204 -20.97 5.99 -17.28
CA ASP A 204 -21.12 4.56 -17.49
C ASP A 204 -19.90 4.06 -18.26
N ALA A 205 -18.96 3.43 -17.55
CA ALA A 205 -17.90 2.64 -18.16
C ALA A 205 -18.52 1.41 -18.83
N THR A 206 -19.15 1.58 -19.99
CA THR A 206 -19.58 0.50 -20.87
C THR A 206 -18.42 0.09 -21.78
N GLY A 207 -17.32 -0.34 -21.16
CA GLY A 207 -16.22 -1.04 -21.81
C GLY A 207 -16.29 -2.53 -21.45
N SER A 208 -17.00 -3.31 -22.27
CA SER A 208 -16.91 -4.77 -22.45
C SER A 208 -16.52 -5.64 -21.25
N ILE A 209 -17.51 -6.12 -20.48
CA ILE A 209 -17.39 -7.42 -19.79
C ILE A 209 -17.66 -8.51 -20.84
N LEU A 210 -16.68 -8.83 -21.67
CA LEU A 210 -16.64 -10.05 -22.47
C LEU A 210 -15.18 -10.44 -22.72
N HIS A 211 -14.61 -11.25 -21.83
CA HIS A 211 -14.15 -12.62 -22.09
C HIS A 211 -13.62 -13.29 -20.82
#